data_AF-A0A2S6U8Z3-F1
#
_entry.id   AF-A0A2S6U8Z3-F1
#
_cell.length_a   1.000
_cell.length_b   1.000
_cell.length_c   1.000
_cell.angle_alpha   90.00
_cell.angle_beta   90.00
_cell.angle_gamma   90.00
#
_symmetry.space_group_name_H-M   'P 1'
#
loop_
_entity.id
_entity.type
_entity.pdbx_description
1 polymer ?
#
loop_
_entity_poly.entity_id
_entity_poly.type
_entity_poly.pdbx_seq_one_letter_code
_entity_poly.pdbx_strand_id
1 'polypeptide(L)'
;MELEQGLVDASLGGLLFKKRIPAPGRGKRGSFRMLVAFHTKKAAFFVYGFAKNQRGNISARELRALKMLAKSLIELDDAKVRKAVAVAEIRRVECDDENEPTQ
;
A
#
# COMPACT_ATOMS: atom_id res chain seq x y z
N MET A 1 -3.30 14.36 2.55
CA MET A 1 -2.93 13.00 3.00
C MET A 1 -1.42 12.79 2.85
N GLU A 2 -0.77 11.99 3.70
CA GLU A 2 0.70 11.75 3.63
C GLU A 2 1.19 11.18 2.28
N LEU A 3 0.35 10.43 1.56
CA LEU A 3 0.67 9.90 0.23
C LEU A 3 0.78 10.99 -0.85
N GLU A 4 0.08 12.10 -0.67
CA GLU A 4 0.11 13.24 -1.61
C GLU A 4 1.35 14.11 -1.40
N GLN A 5 2.00 14.02 -0.23
CA GLN A 5 3.20 14.79 0.10
C GLN A 5 4.49 14.12 -0.39
N GLY A 6 4.41 13.02 -1.14
CA GLY A 6 5.59 12.37 -1.70
C GLY A 6 6.45 11.64 -0.67
N LEU A 7 5.93 11.33 0.53
CA LEU A 7 6.55 10.45 1.53
C LEU A 7 6.46 8.97 1.11
N VAL A 8 6.86 8.71 -0.12
CA VAL A 8 7.10 7.39 -0.65
C VAL A 8 8.61 7.17 -0.70
N ASP A 9 9.11 6.13 -0.03
CA ASP A 9 10.55 5.85 0.01
C ASP A 9 11.14 5.60 -1.39
N ALA A 10 10.38 4.97 -2.30
CA ALA A 10 10.80 4.74 -3.68
C ALA A 10 9.62 4.50 -4.63
N SER A 11 9.71 5.06 -5.84
CA SER A 11 8.87 4.66 -6.97
C SER A 11 9.45 3.41 -7.63
N LEU A 12 8.61 2.38 -7.81
CA LEU A 12 8.98 1.19 -8.56
C LEU A 12 8.54 1.29 -10.03
N GLY A 13 7.83 2.37 -10.40
CA GLY A 13 7.25 2.59 -11.72
C GLY A 13 5.91 1.86 -11.92
N GLY A 14 5.13 2.27 -12.91
CA GLY A 14 3.80 1.68 -13.18
C GLY A 14 2.79 1.93 -12.07
N LEU A 15 2.81 3.14 -11.48
CA LEU A 15 1.96 3.56 -10.36
C LEU A 15 2.18 2.77 -9.06
N LEU A 16 3.24 1.96 -8.99
CA LEU A 16 3.61 1.18 -7.83
C LEU A 16 4.71 1.88 -7.02
N PHE A 17 4.48 1.98 -5.73
CA PHE A 17 5.27 2.75 -4.79
C PHE A 17 5.61 1.90 -3.56
N LYS A 18 6.80 2.10 -3.01
CA LYS A 18 7.26 1.40 -1.80
C LYS A 18 7.21 2.37 -0.62
N LYS A 19 6.41 2.05 0.40
CA LYS A 19 6.32 2.80 1.66
C LYS A 19 6.81 1.94 2.82
N ARG A 20 7.65 2.50 3.67
CA ARG A 20 8.05 1.94 4.96
C ARG A 20 7.12 2.50 6.02
N ILE A 21 6.41 1.61 6.69
CA ILE A 21 5.54 1.99 7.80
C ILE A 21 6.24 1.58 9.10
N PRO A 22 6.54 2.53 10.00
CA PRO A 22 6.99 2.19 11.34
C PRO A 22 5.83 1.49 12.07
N ALA A 23 6.09 0.35 12.71
CA ALA A 23 5.08 -0.25 13.58
C ALA A 23 5.05 0.52 14.90
N PRO A 24 3.92 1.12 15.29
CA PRO A 24 3.78 1.70 16.62
C PRO A 24 3.91 0.61 17.70
N GLY A 25 4.55 0.94 18.83
CA GLY A 25 4.67 0.06 20.00
C GLY A 25 5.67 -1.10 19.91
N ARG A 26 6.31 -1.36 18.77
CA ARG A 26 7.29 -2.43 18.59
C ARG A 26 8.55 -1.81 18.02
N GLY A 27 9.63 -1.70 18.81
CA GLY A 27 10.90 -1.02 18.46
C GLY A 27 11.56 -1.47 17.14
N LYS A 28 12.87 -1.22 16.90
CA LYS A 28 13.62 -1.43 15.63
C LYS A 28 13.38 -2.74 14.79
N ARG A 29 12.64 -3.72 15.31
CA ARG A 29 12.17 -4.98 14.69
C ARG A 29 10.79 -4.89 14.01
N GLY A 30 10.01 -3.81 14.17
CA GLY A 30 8.61 -3.75 13.73
C GLY A 30 8.33 -3.19 12.34
N SER A 31 9.31 -2.60 11.64
CA SER A 31 9.02 -1.87 10.38
C SER A 31 8.42 -2.78 9.29
N PHE A 32 7.30 -2.38 8.71
CA PHE A 32 6.69 -3.05 7.56
C PHE A 32 7.11 -2.39 6.25
N ARG A 33 7.28 -3.20 5.21
CA ARG A 33 7.43 -2.73 3.85
C ARG A 33 6.14 -2.99 3.12
N MET A 34 5.51 -1.90 2.67
CA MET A 34 4.28 -1.95 1.91
C MET A 34 4.52 -1.48 0.48
N LEU A 35 3.84 -2.13 -0.45
CA LEU A 35 3.71 -1.75 -1.83
C LEU A 35 2.31 -1.21 -2.03
N VAL A 36 2.25 0.03 -2.50
CA VAL A 36 1.03 0.79 -2.66
C VAL A 36 0.91 1.16 -4.13
N ALA A 37 -0.23 0.86 -4.73
CA ALA A 37 -0.62 1.44 -6.01
C ALA A 37 -1.25 2.80 -5.73
N PHE A 38 -0.67 3.88 -6.22
CA PHE A 38 -1.13 5.23 -5.91
C PHE A 38 -1.27 6.09 -7.16
N HIS A 39 -2.35 6.85 -7.22
CA HIS A 39 -2.56 7.87 -8.24
C HIS A 39 -3.27 9.08 -7.62
N THR A 40 -2.57 10.22 -7.60
CA THR A 40 -2.99 11.47 -6.93
C THR A 40 -4.40 11.93 -7.26
N LYS A 41 -4.92 11.63 -8.46
CA LYS A 41 -6.27 12.04 -8.88
C LYS A 41 -7.34 10.95 -8.81
N LYS A 42 -7.01 9.76 -8.28
CA LYS A 42 -7.93 8.61 -8.27
C LYS A 42 -8.02 7.93 -6.91
N ALA A 43 -7.03 7.13 -6.55
CA ALA A 43 -7.10 6.28 -5.37
C ALA A 43 -5.71 5.78 -4.93
N ALA A 44 -5.66 5.24 -3.71
CA ALA A 44 -4.53 4.49 -3.16
C ALA A 44 -5.00 3.07 -2.81
N PHE A 45 -4.27 2.05 -3.27
CA PHE A 45 -4.53 0.65 -2.94
C PHE A 45 -3.28 0.00 -2.34
N PHE A 46 -3.44 -0.63 -1.18
CA PHE A 46 -2.40 -1.47 -0.61
C PHE A 46 -2.39 -2.81 -1.34
N VAL A 47 -1.34 -3.06 -2.13
CA VAL A 47 -1.25 -4.26 -2.97
C VAL A 47 -0.53 -5.38 -2.24
N TYR A 48 0.48 -5.02 -1.45
CA TYR A 48 1.29 -6.02 -0.75
C TYR A 48 1.98 -5.45 0.48
N GLY A 49 2.01 -6.19 1.59
CA GLY A 49 2.70 -5.78 2.83
C GLY A 49 3.46 -6.96 3.43
N PHE A 50 4.69 -6.73 3.86
CA PHE A 50 5.52 -7.76 4.50
C PHE A 50 6.40 -7.20 5.62
N ALA A 51 6.64 -8.01 6.65
CA ALA A 51 7.50 -7.63 7.76
C ALA A 51 8.98 -7.57 7.32
N LYS A 52 9.78 -6.75 8.01
CA LYS A 52 11.24 -6.69 7.79
C LYS A 52 11.84 -8.09 7.95
N ASN A 53 12.61 -8.51 6.95
CA ASN A 53 13.30 -9.81 6.82
C ASN A 53 12.42 -11.02 6.51
N GLN A 54 11.10 -10.86 6.32
CA GLN A 54 10.22 -11.99 6.03
C GLN A 54 10.28 -12.43 4.55
N ARG A 55 10.62 -11.51 3.64
CA ARG A 55 10.74 -11.79 2.21
C ARG A 55 11.98 -11.11 1.62
N GLY A 56 12.71 -11.85 0.79
CA GLY A 56 13.91 -11.41 0.09
C GLY A 56 13.62 -10.42 -1.06
N ASN A 57 14.52 -10.37 -2.04
CA ASN A 57 14.38 -9.49 -3.21
C ASN A 57 13.13 -9.88 -4.03
N ILE A 58 12.27 -8.91 -4.37
CA ILE A 58 11.14 -9.15 -5.27
C ILE A 58 11.70 -9.42 -6.66
N SER A 59 11.35 -10.57 -7.25
CA SER A 59 11.83 -10.93 -8.58
C SER A 59 11.30 -9.97 -9.64
N ALA A 60 12.00 -9.85 -10.78
CA ALA A 60 11.52 -9.03 -11.90
C ALA A 60 10.13 -9.48 -12.41
N ARG A 61 9.83 -10.78 -12.32
CA ARG A 61 8.52 -11.34 -12.70
C ARG A 61 7.42 -10.87 -11.75
N GLU A 62 7.64 -10.99 -10.45
CA GLU A 62 6.69 -10.50 -9.43
C GLU A 62 6.51 -8.99 -9.55
N LEU A 63 7.59 -8.25 -9.76
CA LEU A 63 7.52 -6.80 -9.94
C LEU A 63 6.67 -6.42 -11.16
N ARG A 64 6.81 -7.14 -12.29
CA ARG A 64 5.97 -6.91 -13.48
C ARG A 64 4.51 -7.21 -13.21
N ALA A 65 4.21 -8.31 -12.53
CA ALA A 65 2.84 -8.67 -12.14
C ALA A 65 2.22 -7.60 -11.21
N LEU A 66 2.97 -7.14 -10.21
CA LEU A 66 2.53 -6.09 -9.28
C LEU A 66 2.27 -4.76 -9.99
N LYS A 67 3.07 -4.41 -11.00
CA LYS A 67 2.84 -3.21 -11.82
C LYS A 67 1.57 -3.31 -12.65
N MET A 68 1.31 -4.46 -13.26
CA MET A 68 0.07 -4.69 -14.01
C MET A 68 -1.14 -4.62 -13.08
N LEU A 69 -1.06 -5.26 -11.92
CA LEU A 69 -2.11 -5.21 -10.90
C LEU A 69 -2.36 -3.77 -10.41
N ALA A 70 -1.29 -3.02 -10.10
CA ALA A 70 -1.39 -1.63 -9.69
C ALA A 70 -2.12 -0.78 -10.74
N LYS A 71 -1.77 -0.94 -12.02
CA LYS A 71 -2.44 -0.25 -13.12
C LYS A 71 -3.93 -0.63 -13.19
N SER A 72 -4.25 -1.92 -13.18
CA SER A 72 -5.62 -2.40 -13.23
C SER A 72 -6.47 -1.88 -12.07
N LEU A 73 -5.91 -1.83 -10.84
CA LEU A 73 -6.60 -1.31 -9.67
C LEU A 73 -6.88 0.19 -9.77
N ILE A 74 -5.92 0.99 -10.24
CA ILE A 74 -6.09 2.43 -10.46
C ILE A 74 -7.04 2.71 -11.64
N GLU A 75 -7.13 1.81 -12.61
CA GLU A 75 -8.08 1.89 -13.72
C GLU A 75 -9.49 1.40 -13.36
N LEU A 76 -9.71 0.84 -12.17
CA LEU A 76 -11.06 0.53 -11.71
C LEU A 76 -11.86 1.83 -11.52
N ASP A 77 -13.04 1.85 -12.12
CA ASP A 77 -14.02 2.91 -11.88
C ASP A 77 -14.64 2.76 -10.50
N ASP A 78 -15.15 3.85 -9.93
CA ASP A 78 -15.72 3.85 -8.58
C ASP A 78 -16.83 2.81 -8.38
N ALA A 79 -17.61 2.53 -9.42
CA ALA A 79 -18.64 1.49 -9.39
C ALA A 79 -18.05 0.09 -9.20
N LYS A 80 -16.92 -0.20 -9.85
CA LYS A 80 -16.21 -1.49 -9.70
C LYS A 80 -15.54 -1.58 -8.34
N VAL A 81 -14.95 -0.47 -7.85
CA VAL A 81 -14.39 -0.41 -6.50
C VAL A 81 -15.47 -0.68 -5.45
N ARG A 82 -16.65 -0.03 -5.56
CA ARG A 82 -17.78 -0.29 -4.66
C ARG A 82 -18.23 -1.74 -4.69
N LYS A 83 -18.31 -2.35 -5.88
CA LYS A 83 -18.66 -3.76 -6.02
C LYS A 83 -17.62 -4.67 -5.37
N ALA A 84 -16.33 -4.42 -5.62
CA ALA A 84 -15.23 -5.17 -5.03
C ALA A 84 -15.20 -5.06 -3.50
N VAL A 85 -15.59 -3.91 -2.95
CA VAL A 85 -15.77 -3.74 -1.49
C VAL A 85 -16.98 -4.54 -0.99
N ALA A 86 -18.10 -4.51 -1.72
CA ALA A 86 -19.31 -5.25 -1.33
C ALA A 86 -19.11 -6.77 -1.32
N VAL A 87 -18.24 -7.30 -2.20
CA VAL A 87 -17.90 -8.73 -2.23
C VAL A 87 -16.66 -9.09 -1.39
N ALA A 88 -16.16 -8.15 -0.57
CA ALA A 88 -14.99 -8.31 0.29
C ALA A 88 -13.67 -8.66 -0.44
N GLU A 89 -13.56 -8.42 -1.75
CA GLU A 89 -12.31 -8.52 -2.51
C GLU A 89 -11.36 -7.35 -2.18
N ILE A 90 -11.92 -6.18 -1.89
CA ILE A 90 -11.17 -4.99 -1.46
C ILE A 90 -11.72 -4.54 -0.11
N ARG A 91 -10.84 -4.41 0.88
CA ARG A 91 -11.21 -3.82 2.17
C ARG A 91 -10.81 -2.36 2.21
N ARG A 92 -11.75 -1.46 2.53
CA ARG A 92 -11.41 -0.09 2.89
C ARG A 92 -10.62 -0.11 4.20
N VAL A 93 -9.48 0.54 4.21
CA VAL A 93 -8.69 0.76 5.43
C VAL A 93 -9.01 2.18 5.87
N GLU A 94 -9.58 2.31 7.07
CA GLU A 94 -9.75 3.58 7.75
C GLU A 94 -8.46 3.82 8.56
N CYS A 95 -7.90 5.02 8.46
CA CYS A 95 -6.80 5.42 9.33
C CYS A 95 -7.44 5.83 10.65
N ASP A 96 -7.41 4.92 11.63
CA ASP A 96 -7.60 5.31 13.01
C ASP A 96 -6.33 6.03 13.44
N ASP A 97 -6.37 7.37 13.50
CA ASP A 97 -5.37 8.19 14.17
C ASP A 97 -5.49 7.96 15.69
N GLU A 98 -5.28 6.73 16.17
CA GLU A 98 -5.05 6.48 17.59
C GLU A 98 -3.60 6.87 17.92
N ASN A 99 -3.38 8.19 17.99
CA ASN A 99 -2.44 8.73 18.94
C ASN A 99 -3.07 8.61 20.33
N GLU A 100 -3.02 7.42 20.92
CA GLU A 100 -3.17 7.29 22.36
C GLU A 100 -1.77 7.39 22.99
N PRO A 101 -1.45 8.47 23.73
CA PRO A 101 -0.25 8.52 24.52
C PRO A 101 -0.44 7.56 25.68
N THR A 102 0.09 6.35 25.57
CA THR A 102 0.19 5.49 26.75
C THR A 102 1.26 6.07 27.67
N GLN A 103 0.79 6.51 28.85
CA GLN A 103 1.56 7.06 29.97
C GLN A 103 2.65 6.10 30.48
#